data_AF-A0A6G8IJR6-F1
#
_entry.id   AF-A0A6G8IJR6-F1
#
_cell.length_a   1.000
_cell.length_b   1.000
_cell.length_c   1.000
_cell.angle_alpha   90.00
_cell.angle_beta   90.00
_cell.angle_gamma   90.00
#
_symmetry.space_group_name_H-M   'P 1'
#
loop_
_entity.id
_entity.type
_entity.pdbx_description
1 polymer ?
#
loop_
_entity_poly.entity_id
_entity_poly.type
_entity_poly.pdbx_seq_one_letter_code
_entity_poly.pdbx_strand_id
1 'polypeptide(L)'
;MVLLAAMASAGLVAAQSTAAEQASDWRSANDAVGQFKRGHADILKWEAQNAPAPVAEPKLEPGFPLPTMESVVRAAWKPHLELRSVMSRLGQENADRIATGQWLDVDARHQRRVGGFDELLDVAVDARKAWLSAVAAKQALRLQQESLDAAQAATELGRRMVKVGNWSAYQQSRVELGLSAEKTALLQARVAAAQSEQALLKLLRLNGVYQRLDLPDTLPDLPKDLPSGERLNAELREISAQLPVVNQTKAKTNFDLAVGAWEATLGVARAYRNEVMTQRNLIVDESVLQYNGMLKSVWELLSEVQARAQAQRNTVNAVRDYWFAETDLLWVLQGGEPTSFVTPGAPAGEGAAAAGH
;
A
#
# COMPACT_ATOMS: atom_id res chain seq x y z
N MET A 1 -16.98 29.83 -73.80
CA MET A 1 -16.07 29.44 -72.69
C MET A 1 -16.60 29.98 -71.35
N VAL A 2 -17.80 29.58 -70.90
CA VAL A 2 -18.44 30.09 -69.65
C VAL A 2 -19.02 28.94 -68.81
N LEU A 3 -18.30 27.83 -68.67
CA LEU A 3 -18.84 26.65 -67.97
C LEU A 3 -17.89 26.05 -66.90
N LEU A 4 -16.88 26.82 -66.44
CA LEU A 4 -15.95 26.37 -65.39
C LEU A 4 -16.00 27.15 -64.07
N ALA A 5 -16.87 28.15 -63.92
CA ALA A 5 -16.91 28.98 -62.71
C ALA A 5 -17.93 28.53 -61.63
N ALA A 6 -18.79 27.55 -61.92
CA ALA A 6 -19.87 27.14 -61.01
C ALA A 6 -19.55 25.91 -60.13
N MET A 7 -18.50 25.13 -60.45
CA MET A 7 -18.10 23.97 -59.63
C MET A 7 -17.09 24.32 -58.53
N ALA A 8 -16.38 25.45 -58.63
CA ALA A 8 -15.44 25.89 -57.59
C ALA A 8 -16.16 26.53 -56.37
N SER A 9 -17.32 27.16 -56.59
CA SER A 9 -18.13 27.78 -55.54
C SER A 9 -19.00 26.77 -54.77
N ALA A 10 -19.45 25.68 -55.41
CA ALA A 10 -20.17 24.60 -54.72
C ALA A 10 -19.26 23.79 -53.77
N GLY A 11 -17.99 23.55 -54.17
CA GLY A 11 -17.01 22.86 -53.32
C GLY A 11 -16.58 23.65 -52.08
N LEU A 12 -16.48 24.99 -52.19
CA LEU A 12 -16.15 25.85 -51.05
C LEU A 12 -17.30 25.95 -50.04
N VAL A 13 -18.55 26.02 -50.52
CA VAL A 13 -19.75 26.07 -49.64
C VAL A 13 -19.96 24.71 -48.95
N ALA A 14 -19.75 23.60 -49.66
CA ALA A 14 -19.79 22.26 -49.04
C ALA A 14 -18.72 22.09 -47.96
N ALA A 15 -17.47 22.50 -48.23
CA ALA A 15 -16.37 22.43 -47.24
C ALA A 15 -16.56 23.35 -46.03
N GLN A 16 -17.14 24.55 -46.23
CA GLN A 16 -17.49 25.45 -45.13
C GLN A 16 -18.68 24.93 -44.31
N SER A 17 -19.66 24.26 -44.95
CA SER A 17 -20.78 23.64 -44.23
C SER A 17 -20.33 22.47 -43.36
N THR A 18 -19.45 21.58 -43.86
CA THR A 18 -18.91 20.45 -43.08
C THR A 18 -18.01 20.91 -41.94
N ALA A 19 -17.22 21.97 -42.16
CA ALA A 19 -16.37 22.54 -41.11
C ALA A 19 -17.20 23.25 -40.02
N ALA A 20 -18.31 23.90 -40.39
CA ALA A 20 -19.24 24.52 -39.44
C ALA A 20 -20.06 23.48 -38.66
N GLU A 21 -20.47 22.38 -39.31
CA GLU A 21 -21.11 21.24 -38.67
C GLU A 21 -20.16 20.55 -37.69
N GLN A 22 -18.93 20.23 -38.11
CA GLN A 22 -17.89 19.72 -37.21
C GLN A 22 -17.56 20.72 -36.10
N ALA A 23 -17.64 22.03 -36.38
CA ALA A 23 -17.44 23.09 -35.41
C ALA A 23 -18.55 23.18 -34.34
N SER A 24 -19.76 22.80 -34.71
CA SER A 24 -20.93 22.69 -33.83
C SER A 24 -20.88 21.38 -33.03
N ASP A 25 -20.44 20.30 -33.68
CA ASP A 25 -20.30 18.97 -33.10
C ASP A 25 -19.24 18.94 -31.99
N TRP A 26 -18.10 19.64 -32.16
CA TRP A 26 -17.10 19.70 -31.07
C TRP A 26 -17.54 20.58 -29.90
N ARG A 27 -18.29 21.66 -30.13
CA ARG A 27 -18.80 22.50 -29.04
C ARG A 27 -19.83 21.78 -28.21
N SER A 28 -20.79 21.13 -28.86
CA SER A 28 -21.81 20.33 -28.17
C SER A 28 -21.20 19.12 -27.46
N ALA A 29 -20.18 18.48 -28.03
CA ALA A 29 -19.40 17.44 -27.37
C ALA A 29 -18.64 17.98 -26.14
N ASN A 30 -18.02 19.16 -26.24
CA ASN A 30 -17.35 19.79 -25.10
C ASN A 30 -18.33 20.25 -24.01
N ASP A 31 -19.52 20.74 -24.37
CA ASP A 31 -20.57 21.12 -23.42
C ASP A 31 -21.10 19.88 -22.69
N ALA A 32 -21.26 18.74 -23.38
CA ALA A 32 -21.62 17.46 -22.77
C ALA A 32 -20.53 16.95 -21.82
N VAL A 33 -19.25 17.12 -22.18
CA VAL A 33 -18.11 16.81 -21.30
C VAL A 33 -18.08 17.74 -20.08
N GLY A 34 -18.44 19.01 -20.26
CA GLY A 34 -18.51 20.02 -19.20
C GLY A 34 -19.60 19.77 -18.15
N GLN A 35 -20.59 18.91 -18.43
CA GLN A 35 -21.59 18.47 -17.44
C GLN A 35 -21.01 17.52 -16.39
N PHE A 36 -19.85 16.91 -16.66
CA PHE A 36 -19.16 16.04 -15.74
C PHE A 36 -18.09 16.80 -14.95
N LYS A 37 -18.08 16.63 -13.63
CA LYS A 37 -17.21 17.40 -12.72
C LYS A 37 -15.71 17.23 -13.04
N ARG A 38 -15.31 16.10 -13.63
CA ARG A 38 -13.94 15.81 -14.11
C ARG A 38 -13.86 15.55 -15.63
N GLY A 39 -14.84 16.00 -16.40
CA GLY A 39 -14.83 15.92 -17.86
C GLY A 39 -14.74 14.49 -18.42
N HIS A 40 -13.82 14.27 -19.36
CA HIS A 40 -13.64 12.99 -20.07
C HIS A 40 -13.34 11.79 -19.15
N ALA A 41 -12.76 12.01 -17.97
CA ALA A 41 -12.48 10.94 -17.00
C ALA A 41 -13.76 10.34 -16.40
N ASP A 42 -14.74 11.18 -16.11
CA ASP A 42 -16.04 10.76 -15.58
C ASP A 42 -16.88 10.10 -16.67
N ILE A 43 -16.75 10.53 -17.93
CA ILE A 43 -17.37 9.89 -19.09
C ILE A 43 -16.84 8.47 -19.27
N LEU A 44 -15.52 8.26 -19.21
CA LEU A 44 -14.95 6.91 -19.34
C LEU A 44 -15.38 6.00 -18.19
N LYS A 45 -15.48 6.52 -16.96
CA LYS A 45 -16.03 5.77 -15.82
C LYS A 45 -17.51 5.45 -15.99
N TRP A 46 -18.29 6.40 -16.50
CA TRP A 46 -19.69 6.17 -16.85
C TRP A 46 -19.82 5.13 -17.96
N GLU A 47 -19.06 5.22 -19.05
CA GLU A 47 -19.04 4.20 -20.13
C GLU A 47 -18.68 2.81 -19.57
N ALA A 48 -17.69 2.71 -18.69
CA ALA A 48 -17.29 1.46 -18.05
C ALA A 48 -18.36 0.89 -17.11
N GLN A 49 -19.09 1.74 -16.39
CA GLN A 49 -20.20 1.32 -15.51
C GLN A 49 -21.46 0.93 -16.29
N ASN A 50 -21.64 1.46 -17.50
CA ASN A 50 -22.73 1.12 -18.41
C ASN A 50 -22.35 -0.01 -19.39
N ALA A 51 -21.13 -0.54 -19.30
CA ALA A 51 -20.75 -1.76 -20.01
C ALA A 51 -21.53 -2.96 -19.42
N PRO A 52 -21.85 -3.98 -20.23
CA PRO A 52 -22.55 -5.17 -19.75
C PRO A 52 -21.83 -5.75 -18.53
N ALA A 53 -22.63 -6.10 -17.51
CA ALA A 53 -22.14 -6.49 -16.20
C ALA A 53 -21.02 -7.53 -16.31
N PRO A 54 -19.87 -7.33 -15.63
CA PRO A 54 -18.82 -8.32 -15.62
C PRO A 54 -19.38 -9.65 -15.09
N VAL A 55 -18.92 -10.74 -15.69
CA VAL A 55 -19.28 -12.10 -15.31
C VAL A 55 -19.10 -12.23 -13.80
N ALA A 56 -20.16 -12.66 -13.11
CA ALA A 56 -20.17 -12.83 -11.66
C ALA A 56 -18.88 -13.55 -11.22
N GLU A 57 -18.06 -12.86 -10.43
CA GLU A 57 -16.87 -13.47 -9.85
C GLU A 57 -17.31 -14.71 -9.05
N PRO A 58 -16.62 -15.85 -9.22
CA PRO A 58 -16.98 -17.05 -8.48
C PRO A 58 -16.97 -16.73 -6.98
N LYS A 59 -18.02 -17.13 -6.27
CA LYS A 59 -18.06 -17.05 -4.80
C LYS A 59 -16.86 -17.84 -4.28
N LEU A 60 -15.84 -17.10 -3.85
CA LEU A 60 -14.64 -17.64 -3.27
C LEU A 60 -15.02 -18.29 -1.92
N GLU A 61 -14.61 -19.54 -1.72
CA GLU A 61 -14.68 -20.18 -0.39
C GLU A 61 -14.06 -19.24 0.65
N PRO A 62 -14.70 -19.04 1.82
CA PRO A 62 -14.21 -18.14 2.86
C PRO A 62 -12.83 -18.58 3.35
N GLY A 63 -11.90 -17.63 3.46
CA GLY A 63 -10.56 -17.89 3.98
C GLY A 63 -10.55 -18.06 5.50
N PHE A 64 -9.38 -18.36 6.06
CA PHE A 64 -9.22 -18.31 7.52
C PHE A 64 -9.20 -16.85 7.99
N PRO A 65 -10.08 -16.42 8.91
CA PRO A 65 -10.22 -15.01 9.29
C PRO A 65 -9.06 -14.52 10.16
N LEU A 66 -8.38 -13.47 9.70
CA LEU A 66 -7.27 -12.81 10.40
C LEU A 66 -7.41 -11.28 10.32
N PRO A 67 -8.46 -10.70 10.94
CA PRO A 67 -8.78 -9.28 10.80
C PRO A 67 -7.78 -8.35 11.51
N THR A 68 -7.02 -8.84 12.50
CA THR A 68 -6.16 -8.02 13.37
C THR A 68 -4.82 -8.67 13.68
N MET A 69 -3.85 -7.86 14.12
CA MET A 69 -2.57 -8.35 14.67
C MET A 69 -2.76 -9.30 15.86
N GLU A 70 -3.79 -9.07 16.68
CA GLU A 70 -4.12 -9.97 17.78
C GLU A 70 -4.53 -11.36 17.27
N SER A 71 -5.41 -11.40 16.26
CA SER A 71 -5.92 -12.67 15.72
C SER A 71 -4.79 -13.55 15.14
N VAL A 72 -3.79 -12.93 14.50
CA VAL A 72 -2.65 -13.65 13.93
C VAL A 72 -1.66 -14.12 14.99
N VAL A 73 -1.39 -13.33 16.03
CA VAL A 73 -0.52 -13.77 17.14
C VAL A 73 -1.14 -14.97 17.85
N ARG A 74 -2.44 -14.91 18.15
CA ARG A 74 -3.15 -16.05 18.76
C ARG A 74 -3.18 -17.27 17.85
N ALA A 75 -3.34 -17.07 16.54
CA ALA A 75 -3.28 -18.16 15.57
C ALA A 75 -1.87 -18.79 15.52
N ALA A 76 -0.82 -17.97 15.58
CA ALA A 76 0.57 -18.41 15.53
C ALA A 76 0.99 -19.19 16.77
N TRP A 77 0.44 -18.90 17.96
CA TRP A 77 0.73 -19.68 19.16
C TRP A 77 0.06 -21.06 19.20
N LYS A 78 -1.05 -21.28 18.48
CA LYS A 78 -1.82 -22.55 18.55
C LYS A 78 -1.02 -23.82 18.22
N PRO A 79 -0.15 -23.84 17.19
CA PRO A 79 0.62 -25.02 16.82
C PRO A 79 1.79 -25.34 17.77
N HIS A 80 2.12 -24.42 18.68
CA HIS A 80 3.22 -24.52 19.62
C HIS A 80 2.72 -25.04 20.98
N LEU A 81 2.97 -26.32 21.26
CA LEU A 81 2.42 -26.99 22.46
C LEU A 81 3.13 -26.53 23.73
N GLU A 82 4.42 -26.30 23.64
CA GLU A 82 5.30 -25.74 24.67
C GLU A 82 4.82 -24.39 25.18
N LEU A 83 4.34 -23.52 24.28
CA LEU A 83 3.85 -22.18 24.62
C LEU A 83 2.59 -22.21 25.49
N ARG A 84 1.81 -23.30 25.47
CA ARG A 84 0.63 -23.44 26.36
C ARG A 84 1.04 -23.41 27.84
N SER A 85 2.15 -24.07 28.17
CA SER A 85 2.71 -24.09 29.53
C SER A 85 3.34 -22.75 29.94
N VAL A 86 3.86 -22.01 28.96
CA VAL A 86 4.42 -20.67 29.17
C VAL A 86 3.29 -19.69 29.48
N MET A 87 2.25 -19.66 28.64
CA MET A 87 1.07 -18.81 28.83
C MET A 87 0.33 -19.11 30.14
N SER A 88 0.23 -20.38 30.55
CA SER A 88 -0.39 -20.73 31.84
C SER A 88 0.38 -20.18 33.04
N ARG A 89 1.72 -20.13 32.97
CA ARG A 89 2.58 -19.56 34.02
C ARG A 89 2.61 -18.03 33.98
N LEU A 90 2.59 -17.45 32.78
CA LEU A 90 2.56 -16.01 32.57
C LEU A 90 1.24 -15.38 33.04
N GLY A 91 0.14 -16.11 32.89
CA GLY A 91 -1.23 -15.66 33.17
C GLY A 91 -1.93 -15.15 31.91
N GLN A 92 -3.25 -15.35 31.82
CA GLN A 92 -4.06 -14.98 30.65
C GLN A 92 -4.00 -13.47 30.35
N GLU A 93 -4.05 -12.63 31.38
CA GLU A 93 -4.00 -11.17 31.22
C GLU A 93 -2.71 -10.70 30.52
N ASN A 94 -1.56 -11.25 30.91
CA ASN A 94 -0.29 -10.93 30.27
C ASN A 94 -0.20 -11.50 28.84
N ALA A 95 -0.75 -12.70 28.60
CA ALA A 95 -0.84 -13.26 27.26
C ALA A 95 -1.74 -12.39 26.34
N ASP A 96 -2.82 -11.83 26.87
CA ASP A 96 -3.71 -10.91 26.16
C ASP A 96 -3.04 -9.56 25.85
N ARG A 97 -2.28 -9.01 26.81
CA ARG A 97 -1.45 -7.81 26.59
C ARG A 97 -0.44 -8.06 25.46
N ILE A 98 0.20 -9.23 25.41
CA ILE A 98 1.14 -9.58 24.34
C ILE A 98 0.41 -9.72 23.00
N ALA A 99 -0.72 -10.43 22.96
CA ALA A 99 -1.48 -10.61 21.72
C ALA A 99 -1.94 -9.26 21.14
N THR A 100 -2.36 -8.33 21.99
CA THR A 100 -2.86 -7.00 21.59
C THR A 100 -1.74 -5.99 21.29
N GLY A 101 -0.48 -6.28 21.61
CA GLY A 101 0.66 -5.37 21.41
C GLY A 101 0.96 -4.43 22.58
N GLN A 102 0.30 -4.62 23.73
CA GLN A 102 0.50 -3.84 24.97
C GLN A 102 1.69 -4.37 25.78
N TRP A 103 2.84 -4.58 25.13
CA TRP A 103 3.98 -5.29 25.76
C TRP A 103 4.62 -4.47 26.87
N LEU A 104 4.56 -3.14 26.75
CA LEU A 104 5.04 -2.19 27.77
C LEU A 104 4.24 -2.27 29.08
N ASP A 105 3.07 -2.89 29.09
CA ASP A 105 2.27 -3.03 30.31
C ASP A 105 2.56 -4.38 31.01
N VAL A 106 3.41 -5.24 30.45
CA VAL A 106 3.74 -6.54 31.06
C VAL A 106 4.95 -6.38 31.97
N ASP A 107 4.85 -6.82 33.24
CA ASP A 107 5.94 -6.67 34.24
C ASP A 107 7.18 -7.52 33.88
N ALA A 108 8.30 -6.85 33.58
CA ALA A 108 9.57 -7.47 33.20
C ALA A 108 10.11 -8.47 34.24
N ARG A 109 9.86 -8.24 35.54
CA ARG A 109 10.35 -9.14 36.61
C ARG A 109 9.61 -10.47 36.60
N HIS A 110 8.31 -10.43 36.33
CA HIS A 110 7.47 -11.62 36.25
C HIS A 110 7.84 -12.45 35.02
N GLN A 111 7.98 -11.80 33.87
CA GLN A 111 8.35 -12.44 32.60
C GLN A 111 9.66 -13.24 32.69
N ARG A 112 10.73 -12.66 33.25
CA ARG A 112 12.06 -13.30 33.31
C ARG A 112 12.10 -14.57 34.15
N ARG A 113 11.12 -14.77 35.05
CA ARG A 113 10.97 -16.02 35.82
C ARG A 113 10.27 -17.11 35.03
N VAL A 114 9.57 -16.77 33.94
CA VAL A 114 8.86 -17.71 33.09
C VAL A 114 9.78 -18.17 31.96
N GLY A 115 10.42 -19.33 32.15
CA GLY A 115 11.21 -19.95 31.08
C GLY A 115 10.37 -20.23 29.83
N GLY A 116 10.89 -19.92 28.64
CA GLY A 116 10.19 -20.01 27.34
C GLY A 116 9.43 -18.74 26.93
N PHE A 117 9.57 -17.64 27.69
CA PHE A 117 8.98 -16.35 27.35
C PHE A 117 9.56 -15.75 26.05
N ASP A 118 10.87 -15.89 25.83
CA ASP A 118 11.53 -15.36 24.63
C ASP A 118 10.94 -16.00 23.36
N GLU A 119 10.76 -17.33 23.34
CA GLU A 119 10.13 -18.06 22.23
C GLU A 119 8.67 -17.61 21.99
N LEU A 120 7.93 -17.31 23.07
CA LEU A 120 6.56 -16.79 22.96
C LEU A 120 6.53 -15.44 22.24
N LEU A 121 7.47 -14.56 22.56
CA LEU A 121 7.61 -13.26 21.92
C LEU A 121 8.11 -13.38 20.49
N ASP A 122 9.09 -14.25 20.22
CA ASP A 122 9.62 -14.47 18.88
C ASP A 122 8.51 -14.90 17.91
N VAL A 123 7.67 -15.87 18.30
CA VAL A 123 6.50 -16.28 17.51
C VAL A 123 5.52 -15.12 17.32
N ALA A 124 5.34 -14.26 18.34
CA ALA A 124 4.47 -13.09 18.24
C ALA A 124 5.04 -12.01 17.29
N VAL A 125 6.35 -11.73 17.36
CA VAL A 125 7.07 -10.81 16.46
C VAL A 125 6.94 -11.28 15.02
N ASP A 126 7.28 -12.54 14.75
CA ASP A 126 7.24 -13.13 13.42
C ASP A 126 5.83 -13.11 12.85
N ALA A 127 4.83 -13.47 13.65
CA ALA A 127 3.43 -13.44 13.26
C ALA A 127 2.95 -12.02 12.90
N ARG A 128 3.28 -11.02 13.75
CA ARG A 128 2.92 -9.62 13.49
C ARG A 128 3.55 -9.12 12.20
N LYS A 129 4.85 -9.32 12.02
CA LYS A 129 5.57 -8.87 10.81
C LYS A 129 5.09 -9.57 9.54
N ALA A 130 4.85 -10.88 9.59
CA ALA A 130 4.32 -11.63 8.45
C ALA A 130 2.91 -11.16 8.06
N TRP A 131 2.05 -10.88 9.04
CA TRP A 131 0.72 -10.33 8.79
C TRP A 131 0.76 -8.93 8.18
N LEU A 132 1.57 -8.03 8.74
CA LEU A 132 1.76 -6.69 8.22
C LEU A 132 2.30 -6.71 6.77
N SER A 133 3.26 -7.60 6.46
CA SER A 133 3.72 -7.87 5.10
C SER A 133 2.58 -8.29 4.17
N ALA A 134 1.74 -9.24 4.60
CA ALA A 134 0.66 -9.77 3.79
C ALA A 134 -0.45 -8.74 3.55
N VAL A 135 -0.84 -7.97 4.57
CA VAL A 135 -1.82 -6.89 4.45
C VAL A 135 -1.28 -5.77 3.55
N ALA A 136 -0.02 -5.37 3.72
CA ALA A 136 0.62 -4.37 2.86
C ALA A 136 0.67 -4.81 1.39
N ALA A 137 1.02 -6.06 1.13
CA ALA A 137 1.09 -6.60 -0.23
C ALA A 137 -0.31 -6.74 -0.87
N LYS A 138 -1.33 -7.16 -0.10
CA LYS A 138 -2.73 -7.16 -0.54
C LYS A 138 -3.21 -5.75 -0.89
N GLN A 139 -2.92 -4.78 -0.02
CA GLN A 139 -3.27 -3.38 -0.27
C GLN A 139 -2.54 -2.83 -1.51
N ALA A 140 -1.24 -3.12 -1.68
CA ALA A 140 -0.46 -2.70 -2.84
C ALA A 140 -0.98 -3.32 -4.15
N LEU A 141 -1.40 -4.59 -4.15
CA LEU A 141 -2.03 -5.24 -5.31
C LEU A 141 -3.30 -4.49 -5.74
N ARG A 142 -4.17 -4.12 -4.79
CA ARG A 142 -5.38 -3.36 -5.10
C ARG A 142 -5.05 -2.01 -5.74
N LEU A 143 -4.09 -1.27 -5.17
CA LEU A 143 -3.63 0.01 -5.74
C LEU A 143 -3.04 -0.17 -7.15
N GLN A 144 -2.38 -1.30 -7.39
CA GLN A 144 -1.81 -1.61 -8.70
C GLN A 144 -2.89 -1.94 -9.75
N GLN A 145 -3.99 -2.57 -9.35
CA GLN A 145 -5.16 -2.76 -10.21
C GLN A 145 -5.79 -1.41 -10.60
N GLU A 146 -6.01 -0.53 -9.61
CA GLU A 146 -6.53 0.83 -9.86
C GLU A 146 -5.61 1.64 -10.80
N SER A 147 -4.29 1.50 -10.65
CA SER A 147 -3.29 2.13 -11.52
C SER A 147 -3.32 1.57 -12.95
N LEU A 148 -3.51 0.26 -13.11
CA LEU A 148 -3.68 -0.37 -14.42
C LEU A 148 -4.95 0.13 -15.13
N ASP A 149 -6.07 0.21 -14.42
CA ASP A 149 -7.34 0.69 -14.98
C ASP A 149 -7.19 2.14 -15.48
N ALA A 150 -6.51 2.99 -14.70
CA ALA A 150 -6.19 4.35 -15.11
C ALA A 150 -5.31 4.38 -16.37
N ALA A 151 -4.29 3.53 -16.47
CA ALA A 151 -3.42 3.45 -17.64
C ALA A 151 -4.13 2.89 -18.89
N GLN A 152 -5.10 1.98 -18.72
CA GLN A 152 -5.93 1.49 -19.83
C GLN A 152 -6.83 2.60 -20.36
N ALA A 153 -7.51 3.33 -19.48
CA ALA A 153 -8.34 4.47 -19.83
C ALA A 153 -7.52 5.56 -20.56
N ALA A 154 -6.31 5.83 -20.05
CA ALA A 154 -5.35 6.73 -20.67
C ALA A 154 -4.99 6.32 -22.11
N THR A 155 -4.74 5.03 -22.31
CA THR A 155 -4.36 4.47 -23.62
C THR A 155 -5.50 4.54 -24.61
N GLU A 156 -6.72 4.27 -24.17
CA GLU A 156 -7.90 4.37 -25.01
C GLU A 156 -8.19 5.81 -25.42
N LEU A 157 -8.13 6.76 -24.46
CA LEU A 157 -8.23 8.18 -24.77
C LEU A 157 -7.16 8.60 -25.77
N GLY A 158 -5.94 8.13 -25.61
CA GLY A 158 -4.85 8.40 -26.54
C GLY A 158 -5.12 7.93 -27.97
N ARG A 159 -5.63 6.70 -28.13
CA ARG A 159 -6.02 6.18 -29.45
C ARG A 159 -7.10 7.04 -30.10
N ARG A 160 -8.11 7.48 -29.32
CA ARG A 160 -9.16 8.38 -29.82
C ARG A 160 -8.57 9.73 -30.23
N MET A 161 -7.63 10.27 -29.46
CA MET A 161 -6.95 11.53 -29.77
C MET A 161 -6.05 11.46 -31.01
N VAL A 162 -5.38 10.32 -31.25
CA VAL A 162 -4.64 10.08 -32.50
C VAL A 162 -5.61 10.01 -33.69
N LYS A 163 -6.75 9.33 -33.54
CA LYS A 163 -7.75 9.19 -34.61
C LYS A 163 -8.31 10.53 -35.08
N VAL A 164 -8.50 11.48 -34.17
CA VAL A 164 -8.97 12.85 -34.50
C VAL A 164 -7.83 13.81 -34.86
N GLY A 165 -6.58 13.33 -34.93
CA GLY A 165 -5.41 14.12 -35.34
C GLY A 165 -4.81 15.01 -34.26
N ASN A 166 -5.32 14.98 -33.03
CA ASN A 166 -4.84 15.81 -31.92
C ASN A 166 -3.55 15.28 -31.30
N TRP A 167 -3.29 13.96 -31.41
CA TRP A 167 -2.07 13.33 -30.90
C TRP A 167 -1.21 12.69 -31.99
N SER A 168 0.10 12.77 -31.79
CA SER A 168 1.11 12.07 -32.59
C SER A 168 1.31 10.62 -32.14
N ALA A 169 1.92 9.80 -33.01
CA ALA A 169 2.34 8.44 -32.65
C ALA A 169 3.37 8.42 -31.49
N TYR A 170 4.23 9.44 -31.40
CA TYR A 170 5.16 9.61 -30.27
C TYR A 170 4.42 9.73 -28.94
N GLN A 171 3.39 10.59 -28.91
CA GLN A 171 2.55 10.73 -27.73
C GLN A 171 1.92 9.38 -27.41
N GLN A 172 1.17 8.77 -28.31
CA GLN A 172 0.53 7.46 -28.07
C GLN A 172 1.50 6.41 -27.49
N SER A 173 2.71 6.31 -28.04
CA SER A 173 3.73 5.37 -27.59
C SER A 173 4.12 5.55 -26.11
N ARG A 174 4.11 6.78 -25.57
CA ARG A 174 4.44 7.03 -24.16
C ARG A 174 3.41 6.45 -23.18
N VAL A 175 2.13 6.49 -23.54
CA VAL A 175 1.05 5.94 -22.69
C VAL A 175 1.00 4.43 -22.85
N GLU A 176 1.26 3.91 -24.05
CA GLU A 176 1.42 2.47 -24.25
C GLU A 176 2.59 1.91 -23.43
N LEU A 177 3.70 2.64 -23.36
CA LEU A 177 4.81 2.30 -22.46
C LEU A 177 4.36 2.30 -20.99
N GLY A 178 3.62 3.33 -20.56
CA GLY A 178 3.02 3.39 -19.22
C GLY A 178 2.11 2.19 -18.94
N LEU A 179 1.21 1.84 -19.86
CA LEU A 179 0.34 0.67 -19.74
C LEU A 179 1.14 -0.64 -19.63
N SER A 180 2.22 -0.79 -20.40
CA SER A 180 3.09 -1.96 -20.32
C SER A 180 3.79 -2.07 -18.95
N ALA A 181 4.24 -0.93 -18.41
CA ALA A 181 4.82 -0.86 -17.08
C ALA A 181 3.81 -1.24 -15.99
N GLU A 182 2.59 -0.71 -16.04
CA GLU A 182 1.54 -1.05 -15.06
C GLU A 182 1.10 -2.52 -15.13
N LYS A 183 1.06 -3.12 -16.33
CA LYS A 183 0.83 -4.56 -16.50
C LYS A 183 1.92 -5.40 -15.83
N THR A 184 3.18 -5.01 -16.03
CA THR A 184 4.33 -5.69 -15.42
C THR A 184 4.30 -5.56 -13.91
N ALA A 185 4.05 -4.36 -13.40
CA ALA A 185 3.93 -4.08 -11.97
C ALA A 185 2.73 -4.84 -11.34
N LEU A 186 1.62 -5.02 -12.06
CA LEU A 186 0.50 -5.85 -11.58
C LEU A 186 0.90 -7.32 -11.42
N LEU A 187 1.66 -7.89 -12.36
CA LEU A 187 2.16 -9.26 -12.25
C LEU A 187 3.08 -9.40 -11.02
N GLN A 188 3.98 -8.43 -10.82
CA GLN A 188 4.87 -8.40 -9.66
C GLN A 188 4.08 -8.27 -8.35
N ALA A 189 3.12 -7.36 -8.27
CA ALA A 189 2.28 -7.16 -7.09
C ALA A 189 1.45 -8.41 -6.76
N ARG A 190 0.92 -9.09 -7.78
CA ARG A 190 0.15 -10.33 -7.60
C ARG A 190 1.02 -11.46 -7.04
N VAL A 191 2.25 -11.62 -7.56
CA VAL A 191 3.22 -12.59 -7.03
C VAL A 191 3.62 -12.24 -5.61
N ALA A 192 3.92 -10.97 -5.31
CA ALA A 192 4.29 -10.52 -3.97
C ALA A 192 3.18 -10.76 -2.94
N ALA A 193 1.92 -10.43 -3.28
CA ALA A 193 0.77 -10.70 -2.44
C ALA A 193 0.61 -12.21 -2.18
N ALA A 194 0.63 -13.04 -3.24
CA ALA A 194 0.54 -14.49 -3.10
C ALA A 194 1.69 -15.07 -2.24
N GLN A 195 2.93 -14.60 -2.44
CA GLN A 195 4.08 -15.07 -1.66
C GLN A 195 3.96 -14.70 -0.17
N SER A 196 3.55 -13.47 0.13
CA SER A 196 3.36 -13.02 1.52
C SER A 196 2.24 -13.77 2.25
N GLU A 197 1.13 -14.07 1.56
CA GLU A 197 0.04 -14.88 2.10
C GLU A 197 0.47 -16.33 2.34
N GLN A 198 1.21 -16.92 1.40
CA GLN A 198 1.76 -18.26 1.55
C GLN A 198 2.80 -18.34 2.68
N ALA A 199 3.65 -17.32 2.85
CA ALA A 199 4.57 -17.23 3.96
C ALA A 199 3.82 -17.22 5.30
N LEU A 200 2.73 -16.45 5.39
CA LEU A 200 1.89 -16.41 6.57
C LEU A 200 1.16 -17.74 6.84
N LEU A 201 0.60 -18.38 5.81
CA LEU A 201 -0.02 -19.72 5.94
C LEU A 201 0.98 -20.77 6.47
N LYS A 202 2.22 -20.74 5.99
CA LYS A 202 3.29 -21.63 6.47
C LYS A 202 3.66 -21.35 7.91
N LEU A 203 3.84 -20.08 8.29
CA LEU A 203 4.15 -19.66 9.65
C LEU A 203 3.06 -20.15 10.63
N LEU A 204 1.80 -19.99 10.25
CA LEU A 204 0.65 -20.43 11.07
C LEU A 204 0.40 -21.95 11.03
N ARG A 205 1.17 -22.71 10.24
CA ARG A 205 0.96 -24.14 9.96
C ARG A 205 -0.46 -24.47 9.48
N LEU A 206 -1.06 -23.53 8.72
CA LEU A 206 -2.38 -23.67 8.10
C LEU A 206 -2.29 -24.17 6.64
N ASN A 207 -1.07 -24.35 6.13
CA ASN A 207 -0.82 -24.87 4.79
C ASN A 207 -1.44 -26.26 4.62
N GLY A 208 -2.19 -26.45 3.54
CA GLY A 208 -2.90 -27.71 3.25
C GLY A 208 -4.26 -27.85 3.95
N VAL A 209 -4.60 -26.98 4.91
CA VAL A 209 -5.94 -26.88 5.52
C VAL A 209 -6.72 -25.73 4.89
N TYR A 210 -6.08 -24.56 4.81
CA TYR A 210 -6.63 -23.38 4.16
C TYR A 210 -5.78 -23.03 2.94
N GLN A 211 -6.45 -22.62 1.86
CA GLN A 211 -5.78 -22.15 0.64
C GLN A 211 -5.56 -20.64 0.64
N ARG A 212 -6.37 -19.89 1.41
CA ARG A 212 -6.40 -18.43 1.45
C ARG A 212 -6.75 -17.93 2.86
N LEU A 213 -6.36 -16.69 3.13
CA LEU A 213 -6.57 -15.97 4.38
C LEU A 213 -7.50 -14.79 4.14
N ASP A 214 -8.44 -14.56 5.06
CA ASP A 214 -9.29 -13.37 5.04
C ASP A 214 -8.59 -12.26 5.84
N LEU A 215 -7.74 -11.52 5.13
CA LEU A 215 -6.97 -10.36 5.62
C LEU A 215 -7.73 -9.05 5.40
N PRO A 216 -7.53 -8.01 6.23
CA PRO A 216 -8.09 -6.68 5.97
C PRO A 216 -7.52 -6.05 4.68
N ASP A 217 -8.26 -5.09 4.12
CA ASP A 217 -7.88 -4.43 2.86
C ASP A 217 -6.87 -3.30 3.01
N THR A 218 -6.63 -2.86 4.25
CA THR A 218 -5.72 -1.76 4.57
C THR A 218 -4.93 -2.06 5.84
N LEU A 219 -3.70 -1.56 5.90
CA LEU A 219 -2.90 -1.55 7.13
C LEU A 219 -3.60 -0.72 8.23
N PRO A 220 -3.35 -1.05 9.51
CA PRO A 220 -3.79 -0.23 10.63
C PRO A 220 -3.27 1.21 10.52
N ASP A 221 -4.09 2.17 10.96
CA ASP A 221 -3.74 3.59 11.00
C ASP A 221 -2.65 3.87 12.03
N LEU A 222 -1.73 4.78 11.69
CA LEU A 222 -0.68 5.23 12.61
C LEU A 222 -1.29 5.70 13.94
N PRO A 223 -0.71 5.30 15.09
CA PRO A 223 -1.26 5.66 16.39
C PRO A 223 -1.16 7.17 16.62
N LYS A 224 -2.19 7.68 17.31
CA LYS A 224 -2.29 9.09 17.69
C LYS A 224 -1.43 9.39 18.91
N ASP A 225 -1.46 8.48 19.87
CA ASP A 225 -0.72 8.56 21.12
C ASP A 225 0.52 7.69 21.04
N LEU A 226 1.69 8.28 21.33
CA LEU A 226 2.97 7.60 21.31
C LEU A 226 3.55 7.57 22.73
N PRO A 227 4.28 6.52 23.11
CA PRO A 227 5.00 6.50 24.38
C PRO A 227 6.02 7.64 24.42
N SER A 228 6.12 8.31 25.57
CA SER A 228 7.15 9.34 25.77
C SER A 228 8.53 8.71 25.85
N GLY A 229 9.57 9.46 25.44
CA GLY A 229 10.96 9.01 25.60
C GLY A 229 11.31 8.71 27.06
N GLU A 230 10.70 9.43 28.03
CA GLU A 230 10.84 9.13 29.45
C GLU A 230 10.28 7.76 29.82
N ARG A 231 9.09 7.40 29.31
CA ARG A 231 8.50 6.07 29.52
C ARG A 231 9.41 5.00 28.93
N LEU A 232 9.84 5.14 27.67
CA LEU A 232 10.72 4.17 27.01
C LEU A 232 12.05 3.98 27.77
N ASN A 233 12.66 5.06 28.24
CA ASN A 233 13.87 5.01 29.06
C ASN A 233 13.64 4.40 30.46
N ALA A 234 12.43 4.53 31.02
CA ALA A 234 12.07 3.85 32.27
C ALA A 234 11.99 2.33 32.05
N GLU A 235 11.32 1.89 30.98
CA GLU A 235 11.22 0.47 30.61
C GLU A 235 12.61 -0.14 30.37
N LEU A 236 13.49 0.53 29.60
CA LEU A 236 14.86 0.07 29.38
C LEU A 236 15.63 -0.15 30.69
N ARG A 237 15.50 0.77 31.67
CA ARG A 237 16.16 0.66 32.97
C ARG A 237 15.65 -0.54 33.76
N GLU A 238 14.33 -0.77 33.75
CA GLU A 238 13.73 -1.92 34.41
C GLU A 238 14.23 -3.24 33.82
N ILE A 239 14.24 -3.37 32.50
CA ILE A 239 14.73 -4.58 31.81
C ILE A 239 16.23 -4.76 32.05
N SER A 240 17.01 -3.69 31.90
CA SER A 240 18.47 -3.74 32.10
C SER A 240 18.84 -4.18 33.52
N ALA A 241 18.03 -3.81 34.52
CA ALA A 241 18.23 -4.26 35.90
C ALA A 241 18.02 -5.78 36.09
N GLN A 242 17.30 -6.44 35.18
CA GLN A 242 17.09 -7.90 35.19
C GLN A 242 18.13 -8.66 34.34
N LEU A 243 18.99 -7.96 33.60
CA LEU A 243 19.98 -8.56 32.71
C LEU A 243 21.35 -8.69 33.36
N PRO A 244 22.11 -9.77 33.06
CA PRO A 244 23.53 -9.84 33.40
C PRO A 244 24.28 -8.62 32.85
N VAL A 245 25.29 -8.13 33.58
CA VAL A 245 26.06 -6.91 33.23
C VAL A 245 26.56 -6.92 31.78
N VAL A 246 27.00 -8.09 31.28
CA VAL A 246 27.49 -8.25 29.90
C VAL A 246 26.42 -7.98 28.83
N ASN A 247 25.14 -8.23 29.14
CA ASN A 247 24.02 -8.04 28.21
C ASN A 247 23.41 -6.63 28.32
N GLN A 248 23.69 -5.87 29.39
CA GLN A 248 23.14 -4.53 29.57
C GLN A 248 23.61 -3.56 28.48
N THR A 249 24.88 -3.60 28.11
CA THR A 249 25.42 -2.75 27.03
C THR A 249 24.75 -3.08 25.70
N LYS A 250 24.57 -4.37 25.40
CA LYS A 250 23.92 -4.82 24.18
C LYS A 250 22.45 -4.40 24.13
N ALA A 251 21.71 -4.60 25.23
CA ALA A 251 20.33 -4.16 25.34
C ALA A 251 20.18 -2.65 25.12
N LYS A 252 21.10 -1.84 25.68
CA LYS A 252 21.13 -0.40 25.44
C LYS A 252 21.38 -0.05 23.97
N THR A 253 22.38 -0.67 23.34
CA THR A 253 22.66 -0.42 21.91
C THR A 253 21.47 -0.81 21.03
N ASN A 254 20.86 -1.97 21.27
CA ASN A 254 19.67 -2.40 20.55
C ASN A 254 18.51 -1.42 20.76
N PHE A 255 18.34 -0.89 21.97
CA PHE A 255 17.32 0.10 22.27
C PHE A 255 17.56 1.41 21.51
N ASP A 256 18.77 1.95 21.53
CA ASP A 256 19.10 3.18 20.81
C ASP A 256 18.84 3.04 19.30
N LEU A 257 19.18 1.88 18.72
CA LEU A 257 18.89 1.55 17.32
C LEU A 257 17.39 1.40 17.05
N ALA A 258 16.65 0.70 17.92
CA ALA A 258 15.22 0.49 17.77
C ALA A 258 14.42 1.80 17.87
N VAL A 259 14.77 2.67 18.82
CA VAL A 259 14.15 4.00 18.97
C VAL A 259 14.44 4.85 17.74
N GLY A 260 15.71 4.89 17.29
CA GLY A 260 16.06 5.63 16.07
C GLY A 260 15.30 5.15 14.84
N ALA A 261 15.18 3.83 14.64
CA ALA A 261 14.39 3.26 13.55
C ALA A 261 12.90 3.58 13.66
N TRP A 262 12.32 3.48 14.86
CA TRP A 262 10.92 3.79 15.12
C TRP A 262 10.60 5.27 14.88
N GLU A 263 11.41 6.19 15.38
CA GLU A 263 11.23 7.63 15.15
C GLU A 263 11.38 8.00 13.66
N ALA A 264 12.39 7.44 12.99
CA ALA A 264 12.64 7.73 11.58
C ALA A 264 11.50 7.19 10.69
N THR A 265 11.07 5.95 10.88
CA THR A 265 9.97 5.35 10.11
C THR A 265 8.64 6.04 10.39
N LEU A 266 8.37 6.44 11.63
CA LEU A 266 7.21 7.25 11.98
C LEU A 266 7.21 8.61 11.27
N GLY A 267 8.36 9.30 11.27
CA GLY A 267 8.54 10.57 10.58
C GLY A 267 8.26 10.44 9.08
N VAL A 268 8.82 9.41 8.44
CA VAL A 268 8.60 9.11 7.02
C VAL A 268 7.13 8.78 6.72
N ALA A 269 6.49 7.93 7.53
CA ALA A 269 5.09 7.57 7.36
C ALA A 269 4.15 8.79 7.52
N ARG A 270 4.42 9.66 8.49
CA ARG A 270 3.69 10.92 8.68
C ARG A 270 3.91 11.89 7.53
N ALA A 271 5.14 12.07 7.05
CA ALA A 271 5.44 12.94 5.91
C ALA A 271 4.69 12.47 4.65
N TYR A 272 4.68 11.16 4.36
CA TYR A 272 3.91 10.61 3.25
C TYR A 272 2.41 10.88 3.40
N ARG A 273 1.83 10.58 4.57
CA ARG A 273 0.39 10.67 4.80
C ARG A 273 -0.11 12.11 4.85
N ASN A 274 0.60 13.00 5.54
CA ASN A 274 0.12 14.33 5.89
C ASN A 274 0.59 15.40 4.89
N GLU A 275 1.73 15.20 4.24
CA GLU A 275 2.30 16.19 3.33
C GLU A 275 2.21 15.68 1.88
N VAL A 276 2.87 14.56 1.56
CA VAL A 276 2.97 14.09 0.17
C VAL A 276 1.59 13.76 -0.40
N MET A 277 0.78 12.96 0.31
CA MET A 277 -0.55 12.59 -0.18
C MET A 277 -1.49 13.79 -0.26
N THR A 278 -1.41 14.73 0.68
CA THR A 278 -2.17 15.99 0.63
C THR A 278 -1.81 16.78 -0.64
N GLN A 279 -0.52 16.98 -0.90
CA GLN A 279 -0.07 17.70 -2.09
C GLN A 279 -0.40 16.94 -3.39
N ARG A 280 -0.23 15.62 -3.43
CA ARG A 280 -0.57 14.80 -4.60
C ARG A 280 -2.06 14.85 -4.92
N ASN A 281 -2.92 14.84 -3.91
CA ASN A 281 -4.35 14.99 -4.10
C ASN A 281 -4.69 16.36 -4.69
N LEU A 282 -4.15 17.43 -4.11
CA LEU A 282 -4.33 18.79 -4.61
C LEU A 282 -3.84 18.93 -6.07
N ILE A 283 -2.62 18.44 -6.36
CA ILE A 283 -2.05 18.50 -7.71
C ILE A 283 -2.95 17.78 -8.72
N VAL A 284 -3.49 16.60 -8.37
CA VAL A 284 -4.40 15.88 -9.27
C VAL A 284 -5.70 16.66 -9.46
N ASP A 285 -6.31 17.19 -8.40
CA ASP A 285 -7.56 17.94 -8.48
C ASP A 285 -7.39 19.23 -9.31
N GLU A 286 -6.31 19.98 -9.09
CA GLU A 286 -5.96 21.15 -9.91
C GLU A 286 -5.64 20.78 -11.35
N SER A 287 -4.96 19.64 -11.58
CA SER A 287 -4.63 19.19 -12.93
C SER A 287 -5.87 18.81 -13.73
N VAL A 288 -6.93 18.32 -13.08
CA VAL A 288 -8.22 18.10 -13.73
C VAL A 288 -8.85 19.43 -14.12
N LEU A 289 -8.84 20.44 -13.25
CA LEU A 289 -9.39 21.77 -13.56
C LEU A 289 -8.64 22.43 -14.71
N GLN A 290 -7.30 22.39 -14.69
CA GLN A 290 -6.47 22.93 -15.75
C GLN A 290 -6.62 22.17 -17.06
N TYR A 291 -6.82 20.85 -17.02
CA TYR A 291 -7.14 20.08 -18.20
C TYR A 291 -8.47 20.51 -18.82
N ASN A 292 -9.54 20.61 -18.01
CA ASN A 292 -10.85 21.07 -18.46
C ASN A 292 -10.79 22.51 -19.04
N GLY A 293 -9.93 23.37 -18.47
CA GLY A 293 -9.67 24.72 -18.96
C GLY A 293 -8.74 24.79 -20.17
N MET A 294 -8.32 23.66 -20.77
CA MET A 294 -7.35 23.57 -21.86
C MET A 294 -5.96 24.15 -21.54
N LEU A 295 -5.63 24.31 -20.25
CA LEU A 295 -4.34 24.82 -19.76
C LEU A 295 -3.31 23.70 -19.54
N LYS A 296 -3.79 22.49 -19.23
CA LYS A 296 -2.96 21.28 -19.18
C LYS A 296 -3.40 20.29 -20.24
N SER A 297 -2.45 19.54 -20.74
CA SER A 297 -2.71 18.40 -21.59
C SER A 297 -3.21 17.20 -20.77
N VAL A 298 -3.95 16.31 -21.43
CA VAL A 298 -4.28 14.97 -20.89
C VAL A 298 -3.02 14.25 -20.40
N TRP A 299 -1.87 14.43 -21.07
CA TRP A 299 -0.61 13.81 -20.69
C TRP A 299 -0.11 14.24 -19.31
N GLU A 300 -0.16 15.53 -19.05
CA GLU A 300 0.24 16.06 -17.74
C GLU A 300 -0.71 15.54 -16.67
N LEU A 301 -2.03 15.53 -16.92
CA LEU A 301 -3.00 14.95 -16.01
C LEU A 301 -2.70 13.46 -15.71
N LEU A 302 -2.41 12.67 -16.74
CA LEU A 302 -2.07 11.26 -16.58
C LEU A 302 -0.79 11.05 -15.78
N SER A 303 0.24 11.87 -16.03
CA SER A 303 1.48 11.80 -15.26
C SER A 303 1.27 12.13 -13.78
N GLU A 304 0.36 13.06 -13.46
CA GLU A 304 0.02 13.38 -12.07
C GLU A 304 -0.78 12.25 -11.40
N VAL A 305 -1.69 11.60 -12.13
CA VAL A 305 -2.41 10.42 -11.63
C VAL A 305 -1.44 9.27 -11.34
N GLN A 306 -0.50 8.99 -12.24
CA GLN A 306 0.55 7.98 -12.02
C GLN A 306 1.44 8.31 -10.82
N ALA A 307 1.87 9.57 -10.70
CA ALA A 307 2.70 10.03 -9.59
C ALA A 307 1.96 9.93 -8.24
N ARG A 308 0.64 10.20 -8.22
CA ARG A 308 -0.21 9.96 -7.05
C ARG A 308 -0.31 8.48 -6.71
N ALA A 309 -0.53 7.61 -7.69
CA ALA A 309 -0.60 6.16 -7.47
C ALA A 309 0.72 5.62 -6.86
N GLN A 310 1.87 6.08 -7.38
CA GLN A 310 3.18 5.74 -6.80
C GLN A 310 3.34 6.26 -5.37
N ALA A 311 2.93 7.50 -5.08
CA ALA A 311 2.97 8.05 -3.73
C ALA A 311 2.09 7.26 -2.75
N GLN A 312 0.94 6.76 -3.21
CA GLN A 312 0.06 5.92 -2.41
C GLN A 312 0.72 4.59 -2.06
N ARG A 313 1.41 3.93 -3.01
CA ARG A 313 2.20 2.71 -2.74
C ARG A 313 3.33 2.96 -1.76
N ASN A 314 4.07 4.07 -1.92
CA ASN A 314 5.14 4.45 -0.98
C ASN A 314 4.58 4.71 0.43
N THR A 315 3.38 5.26 0.54
CA THR A 315 2.70 5.45 1.83
C THR A 315 2.39 4.11 2.49
N VAL A 316 1.92 3.11 1.74
CA VAL A 316 1.69 1.75 2.27
C VAL A 316 2.98 1.14 2.82
N ASN A 317 4.09 1.25 2.07
CA ASN A 317 5.39 0.76 2.53
C ASN A 317 5.86 1.49 3.79
N ALA A 318 5.77 2.82 3.83
CA ALA A 318 6.18 3.61 4.98
C ALA A 318 5.37 3.28 6.25
N VAL A 319 4.05 3.06 6.12
CA VAL A 319 3.21 2.63 7.24
C VAL A 319 3.56 1.22 7.71
N ARG A 320 3.84 0.28 6.79
CA ARG A 320 4.31 -1.07 7.16
C ARG A 320 5.64 -1.01 7.92
N ASP A 321 6.58 -0.24 7.41
CA ASP A 321 7.93 -0.11 7.98
C ASP A 321 7.88 0.49 9.40
N TYR A 322 6.96 1.44 9.63
CA TYR A 322 6.66 1.93 10.97
C TYR A 322 6.20 0.81 11.92
N TRP A 323 5.22 0.00 11.50
CA TRP A 323 4.70 -1.09 12.35
C TRP A 323 5.74 -2.20 12.60
N PHE A 324 6.66 -2.42 11.67
CA PHE A 324 7.81 -3.30 11.89
C PHE A 324 8.75 -2.72 12.94
N ALA A 325 9.12 -1.44 12.82
CA ALA A 325 10.01 -0.78 13.77
C ALA A 325 9.38 -0.69 15.18
N GLU A 326 8.07 -0.49 15.26
CA GLU A 326 7.35 -0.58 16.54
C GLU A 326 7.43 -2.00 17.12
N THR A 327 7.22 -3.04 16.32
CA THR A 327 7.32 -4.43 16.79
C THR A 327 8.75 -4.74 17.28
N ASP A 328 9.78 -4.25 16.59
CA ASP A 328 11.17 -4.38 17.01
C ASP A 328 11.47 -3.64 18.31
N LEU A 329 10.97 -2.40 18.45
CA LEU A 329 11.10 -1.61 19.67
C LEU A 329 10.43 -2.32 20.85
N LEU A 330 9.21 -2.83 20.67
CA LEU A 330 8.51 -3.57 21.71
C LEU A 330 9.30 -4.82 22.10
N TRP A 331 9.87 -5.57 21.14
CA TRP A 331 10.66 -6.76 21.42
C TRP A 331 11.97 -6.47 22.17
N VAL A 332 12.70 -5.43 21.76
CA VAL A 332 13.90 -4.95 22.48
C VAL A 332 13.56 -4.52 23.90
N LEU A 333 12.39 -3.88 24.08
CA LEU A 333 11.81 -3.55 25.38
C LEU A 333 11.24 -4.75 26.12
N GLN A 334 11.57 -5.98 25.73
CA GLN A 334 11.40 -7.18 26.55
C GLN A 334 12.74 -7.93 26.73
N GLY A 335 13.85 -7.34 26.29
CA GLY A 335 15.18 -7.96 26.29
C GLY A 335 15.48 -8.79 25.03
N GLY A 336 14.63 -8.70 24.01
CA GLY A 336 14.82 -9.35 22.71
C GLY A 336 15.89 -8.70 21.84
N GLU A 337 16.27 -9.40 20.78
CA GLU A 337 17.37 -9.01 19.91
C GLU A 337 17.00 -9.17 18.43
N PRO A 338 16.49 -8.11 17.79
CA PRO A 338 16.27 -8.10 16.36
C PRO A 338 17.53 -8.45 15.57
N THR A 339 17.39 -9.38 14.62
CA THR A 339 18.48 -9.74 13.68
C THR A 339 18.88 -8.56 12.80
N SER A 340 17.94 -7.67 12.51
CA SER A 340 18.15 -6.41 11.80
C SER A 340 17.07 -5.40 12.16
N PHE A 341 17.42 -4.12 12.21
CA PHE A 341 16.46 -3.03 12.39
C PHE A 341 15.96 -2.49 11.05
N VAL A 342 14.71 -2.02 11.04
CA VAL A 342 14.10 -1.42 9.86
C VAL A 342 14.84 -0.16 9.45
N THR A 343 15.24 -0.08 8.19
CA THR A 343 15.77 1.15 7.59
C THR A 343 14.70 1.76 6.69
N PRO A 344 14.29 3.02 6.91
CA PRO A 344 13.25 3.65 6.09
C PRO A 344 13.64 3.66 4.61
N GLY A 345 12.74 3.18 3.76
CA GLY A 345 12.94 3.20 2.30
C GLY A 345 13.91 2.12 1.76
N ALA A 346 14.39 1.21 2.60
CA ALA A 346 15.10 0.03 2.11
C ALA A 346 14.16 -0.86 1.27
N PRO A 347 14.64 -1.44 0.16
CA PRO A 347 13.84 -2.37 -0.63
C PRO A 347 13.41 -3.58 0.21
N ALA A 348 12.19 -4.05 -0.01
CA ALA A 348 11.65 -5.22 0.67
C ALA A 348 12.50 -6.46 0.32
N GLY A 349 13.40 -6.87 1.22
CA GLY A 349 14.27 -8.03 1.03
C GLY A 349 15.61 -7.96 1.75
N GLU A 350 16.12 -6.77 2.10
CA GLU A 350 17.44 -6.68 2.75
C GLU A 350 17.43 -6.99 4.26
N GLY A 351 16.26 -6.99 4.91
CA GLY A 351 16.14 -7.35 6.34
C GLY A 351 15.98 -8.84 6.63
N ALA A 352 15.83 -9.70 5.62
CA ALA A 352 15.58 -11.14 5.80
C ALA A 352 16.75 -12.05 5.39
N ALA A 353 17.81 -11.49 4.80
CA ALA A 353 18.96 -12.25 4.30
C ALA A 353 20.17 -12.17 5.25
N ALA A 354 19.99 -12.59 6.50
CA ALA A 354 21.10 -12.91 7.40
C ALA A 354 20.70 -14.01 8.40
N ALA A 355 19.98 -15.03 7.94
CA ALA A 355 19.80 -16.30 8.65
C ALA A 355 20.60 -17.36 7.90
N GLY A 356 21.90 -17.39 8.14
CA GLY A 356 22.82 -18.34 7.54
C GLY A 356 24.24 -18.07 7.99
N HIS A 357 24.60 -18.59 9.17
CA HIS A 357 25.78 -19.43 9.41
C HIS A 357 25.82 -19.90 10.87
#